data_AF-P81418-F1
#
_entry.id   AF-P81418-F1
#
_cell.length_a   1.000
_cell.length_b   1.000
_cell.length_c   1.000
_cell.angle_alpha   90.00
_cell.angle_beta   90.00
_cell.angle_gamma   90.00
#
_symmetry.space_group_name_H-M   'P 1'
#
loop_
_entity.id
_entity.type
_entity.pdbx_description
1 polymer ?
#
loop_
_entity_poly.entity_id
_entity_poly.type
_entity_poly.pdbx_seq_one_letter_code
_entity_poly.pdbx_strand_id
1 'polypeptide(L)' 'MAKVSSAYLKFALVMILLLSVISAVMSAGCIKNGGRCNASAGPPYCCSSYCFQIAGQSYGVCKNR' A
#
# COMPACT_ATOMS: atom_id res chain seq x y z
N MET A 1 -25.98 7.97 -32.66
CA MET A 1 -25.63 6.92 -31.68
C MET A 1 -24.21 6.49 -31.95
N ALA A 2 -23.24 6.88 -31.12
CA ALA A 2 -21.86 6.44 -31.31
C ALA A 2 -21.80 4.91 -31.12
N LYS A 3 -21.46 4.17 -32.18
CA LYS A 3 -21.12 2.74 -32.07
C LYS A 3 -19.79 2.66 -31.35
N VAL A 4 -19.84 2.65 -30.01
CA VAL A 4 -18.66 2.33 -29.22
C VAL A 4 -18.35 0.87 -29.51
N SER A 5 -17.21 0.58 -30.14
CA SER A 5 -16.84 -0.80 -30.43
C SER A 5 -16.78 -1.55 -29.10
N SER A 6 -17.42 -2.73 -29.02
CA SER A 6 -17.46 -3.56 -27.81
C SER A 6 -16.07 -3.75 -27.17
N ALA A 7 -15.01 -3.77 -28.00
CA ALA A 7 -13.63 -3.80 -27.55
C ALA A 7 -13.22 -2.59 -26.69
N TYR A 8 -13.59 -1.36 -27.06
CA TYR A 8 -13.30 -0.16 -26.28
C TYR A 8 -14.05 -0.16 -24.95
N LEU A 9 -15.31 -0.61 -24.94
CA LEU A 9 -16.08 -0.72 -23.71
C LEU A 9 -15.44 -1.72 -22.73
N LYS A 10 -15.00 -2.88 -23.24
CA LYS A 10 -14.29 -3.88 -22.44
C LYS A 10 -12.95 -3.35 -21.92
N PHE A 11 -12.17 -2.68 -22.77
CA PHE A 11 -10.89 -2.10 -22.38
C PHE A 11 -11.06 -1.01 -21.31
N ALA A 12 -12.04 -0.12 -21.46
CA ALA A 12 -12.37 0.91 -20.48
C ALA A 12 -12.77 0.29 -19.13
N LEU A 13 -13.59 -0.77 -19.12
CA LEU A 13 -13.95 -1.50 -17.91
C LEU A 13 -12.73 -2.10 -17.21
N VAL A 14 -11.82 -2.74 -17.97
CA VAL A 14 -10.58 -3.29 -17.42
C VAL A 14 -9.68 -2.20 -16.85
N MET A 15 -9.57 -1.05 -17.52
CA MET A 15 -8.82 0.10 -16.99
C MET A 15 -9.44 0.65 -15.70
N ILE A 16 -10.76 0.82 -15.63
CA ILE A 16 -11.45 1.28 -14.41
C ILE A 16 -11.20 0.30 -13.25
N LEU A 17 -11.25 -1.01 -13.51
CA LEU A 17 -10.95 -2.05 -12.53
C LEU A 17 -9.47 -2.01 -12.09
N LEU A 18 -8.55 -1.75 -13.01
CA LEU A 18 -7.13 -1.59 -12.67
C LEU A 18 -6.87 -0.36 -11.80
N LEU A 19 -7.48 0.78 -12.14
CA LEU A 19 -7.36 2.01 -11.35
C LEU A 19 -7.90 1.85 -9.92
N SER A 20 -8.99 1.10 -9.73
CA SER A 20 -9.54 0.86 -8.39
C SER A 20 -8.62 -0.02 -7.52
N VAL A 21 -7.98 -1.03 -8.11
CA VAL A 21 -6.99 -1.87 -7.40
C VAL A 21 -5.75 -1.08 -7.00
N ILE A 22 -5.26 -0.18 -7.87
CA ILE A 22 -4.09 0.68 -7.57
C ILE A 22 -4.40 1.62 -6.39
N SER A 23 -5.61 2.15 -6.31
CA SER A 23 -6.01 3.05 -5.21
C SER A 23 -6.05 2.33 -3.85
N ALA A 24 -6.42 1.05 -3.84
CA ALA A 24 -6.47 0.24 -2.62
C ALA A 24 -5.07 -0.02 -2.04
N VAL A 25 -4.05 -0.26 -2.88
CA VAL A 25 -2.69 -0.54 -2.40
C VAL A 25 -1.96 0.70 -1.86
N MET A 26 -2.32 1.91 -2.30
CA MET A 26 -1.71 3.15 -1.79
C MET A 26 -2.27 3.60 -0.44
N SER A 27 -3.39 3.02 0.01
CA SER A 27 -4.03 3.37 1.29
C SER A 27 -3.40 2.69 2.50
N ALA A 28 -2.24 2.01 2.34
CA ALA A 28 -1.43 1.54 3.45
C ALA A 28 -0.85 2.75 4.20
N GLY A 29 -1.65 3.34 5.09
CA GLY A 29 -1.25 4.44 5.95
C GLY A 29 0.04 4.10 6.69
N CYS A 30 0.88 5.11 6.89
CA CYS A 30 2.11 4.92 7.64
C CYS A 30 1.80 4.60 9.12
N ILE A 31 2.60 3.74 9.72
CA ILE A 31 2.48 3.35 11.13
C ILE A 31 2.99 4.52 11.99
N LYS A 32 2.16 5.00 12.92
CA LYS A 32 2.57 6.03 13.89
C LYS A 32 3.71 5.55 14.78
N ASN A 33 4.49 6.49 15.33
CA ASN A 33 5.50 6.17 16.35
C ASN A 33 4.88 5.38 17.52
N GLY A 34 5.56 4.33 17.96
CA GLY A 34 5.08 3.34 18.93
C GLY A 34 4.35 2.14 18.29
N GLY A 35 3.98 2.21 17.01
CA GLY A 35 3.34 1.09 16.32
C GLY A 35 4.33 -0.01 15.93
N ARG A 36 3.80 -1.23 15.79
CA ARG A 36 4.57 -2.40 15.36
C ARG A 36 4.88 -2.30 13.87
N CYS A 37 6.14 -2.43 13.51
CA CYS A 37 6.62 -2.48 12.14
C CYS A 37 7.39 -3.77 11.88
N ASN A 38 7.56 -4.12 10.62
CA ASN A 38 8.39 -5.25 10.23
C ASN A 38 9.31 -4.79 9.10
N ALA A 39 10.61 -4.68 9.38
CA ALA A 39 11.59 -4.25 8.39
C ALA A 39 11.68 -5.22 7.19
N SER A 40 11.29 -6.48 7.38
CA SER A 40 11.32 -7.51 6.34
C SER A 40 10.00 -7.68 5.59
N ALA A 41 8.88 -7.18 6.10
CA ALA A 41 7.56 -7.43 5.53
C ALA A 41 6.94 -6.17 4.93
N GLY A 42 7.49 -5.70 3.80
CA GLY A 42 6.86 -4.71 2.92
C GLY A 42 6.20 -3.49 3.62
N PRO A 43 5.24 -2.84 2.96
CA PRO A 43 4.37 -1.87 3.61
C PRO A 43 3.42 -2.55 4.63
N PRO A 44 2.94 -1.84 5.67
CA PRO A 44 3.07 -0.40 5.89
C PRO A 44 4.39 0.03 6.55
N TYR A 45 4.89 1.21 6.16
CA TYR A 45 6.12 1.81 6.70
C TYR A 45 5.83 2.70 7.91
N CYS A 46 6.82 2.91 8.77
CA CYS A 46 6.71 3.92 9.83
C CYS A 46 6.59 5.33 9.25
N CYS A 47 5.76 6.20 9.83
CA CYS A 47 5.67 7.60 9.41
C CYS A 47 7.00 8.36 9.62
N SER A 48 7.83 7.91 10.58
CA SER A 48 9.18 8.40 10.81
C SER A 48 10.25 7.79 9.89
N SER A 49 9.85 6.87 8.99
CA SER A 49 10.74 6.05 8.16
C SER A 49 11.76 5.21 8.95
N TYR A 50 11.58 5.08 10.27
CA TYR A 50 12.50 4.32 11.13
C TYR A 50 11.76 3.25 11.93
N CYS A 51 12.03 2.00 11.56
CA CYS A 51 11.59 0.80 12.28
C CYS A 51 12.73 0.30 13.16
N PHE A 52 12.62 0.49 14.48
CA PHE A 52 13.58 -0.03 15.45
C PHE A 52 13.33 -1.53 15.65
N GLN A 53 14.19 -2.38 15.11
CA GLN A 53 14.12 -3.82 15.32
C GLN A 53 14.41 -4.16 16.79
N ILE A 54 13.48 -4.86 17.46
CA ILE A 54 13.72 -5.34 18.81
C ILE A 54 14.51 -6.65 18.71
N ALA A 55 15.67 -6.71 19.38
CA ALA A 55 16.51 -7.91 19.40
C ALA A 55 15.72 -9.13 19.92
N GLY A 56 15.77 -10.23 19.17
CA GLY A 56 15.06 -11.47 19.50
C GLY A 56 13.57 -11.49 19.16
N GLN A 57 13.00 -10.39 18.65
CA GLN A 57 11.62 -10.37 18.16
C GLN A 57 11.60 -10.39 16.63
N SER A 58 10.59 -11.05 16.04
CA SER A 58 10.33 -11.02 14.59
C SER A 58 9.72 -9.69 14.12
N TYR A 59 9.64 -8.67 14.99
CA TYR A 59 9.06 -7.37 14.69
C TYR A 59 9.87 -6.24 15.34
N GLY A 60 9.74 -5.04 14.78
CA GLY A 60 10.25 -3.80 15.33
C GLY A 60 9.14 -2.85 15.76
N VAL A 61 9.56 -1.66 16.21
CA VAL A 61 8.66 -0.57 16.61
C VAL A 61 9.04 0.71 15.89
N CYS A 62 8.05 1.42 15.36
CA CYS A 62 8.26 2.71 14.75
C CYS A 62 8.72 3.72 15.80
N LYS A 63 9.88 4.33 15.59
CA LYS A 63 10.43 5.34 16.48
C LYS A 63 10.86 6.55 15.67
N ASN A 64 10.87 7.72 16.30
CA ASN A 64 11.60 8.85 15.77
C ASN A 64 13.09 8.64 16.10
N ARG A 65 13.99 8.96 15.16
CA ARG A 65 15.42 9.07 15.47
C ARG A 65 15.70 10.35 16.25
#